data_AF-A0A838GZ58-F1
#
_entry.id   AF-A0A838GZ58-F1
#
_cell.length_a   1.000
_cell.length_b   1.000
_cell.length_c   1.000
_cell.angle_alpha   90.00
_cell.angle_beta   90.00
_cell.angle_gamma   90.00
#
_symmetry.space_group_name_H-M   'P 1'
#
loop_
_entity.id
_entity.type
_entity.pdbx_description
1 polymer ?
#
loop_
_entity_poly.entity_id
_entity_poly.type
_entity_poly.pdbx_seq_one_letter_code
_entity_poly.pdbx_strand_id
1 'polypeptide(L)'
;MSPPTAAGFRLPLTSPQVVADTTAVWWHPPPEGAGVGVVLAHGAGSRLDDPALVAVAAGLAGRGHPVLTFNFAYAEAGRRRP
;
A
#
# COMPACT_ATOMS: atom_id res chain seq x y z
N MET A 1 7.42 -21.27 -5.02
CA MET A 1 7.48 -19.81 -5.29
C MET A 1 7.98 -19.13 -4.03
N SER A 2 8.99 -18.27 -4.14
CA SER A 2 9.45 -17.48 -3.00
C SER A 2 8.32 -16.54 -2.54
N PRO A 3 8.19 -16.25 -1.24
CA PRO A 3 7.21 -15.29 -0.75
C PRO A 3 7.50 -13.89 -1.34
N PRO A 4 6.48 -13.06 -1.62
CA PRO A 4 6.69 -11.69 -2.05
C PRO A 4 7.36 -10.86 -0.94
N THR A 5 8.30 -10.01 -1.31
CA THR A 5 8.99 -9.09 -0.38
C THR A 5 8.25 -7.76 -0.32
N ALA A 6 8.19 -7.13 0.86
CA ALA A 6 7.58 -5.82 1.04
C ALA A 6 8.59 -4.81 1.62
N ALA A 7 8.55 -3.57 1.14
CA ALA A 7 9.40 -2.47 1.61
C ALA A 7 8.57 -1.23 1.92
N GLY A 8 8.68 -0.72 3.15
CA GLY A 8 8.00 0.51 3.57
C GLY A 8 8.79 1.77 3.21
N PHE A 9 8.09 2.84 2.84
CA PHE A 9 8.69 4.15 2.59
C PHE A 9 7.68 5.29 2.86
N ARG A 10 8.19 6.52 2.97
CA ARG A 10 7.37 7.73 3.09
C ARG A 10 7.18 8.36 1.72
N LEU A 11 5.94 8.67 1.37
CA LEU A 11 5.56 9.29 0.10
C LEU A 11 5.05 10.72 0.36
N PRO A 12 5.76 11.76 -0.12
CA PRO A 12 5.27 13.14 -0.03
C PRO A 12 3.92 13.29 -0.72
N LEU A 13 3.01 14.03 -0.09
CA LEU A 13 1.69 14.32 -0.64
C LEU A 13 1.63 15.72 -1.24
N THR A 14 0.87 15.88 -2.31
CA THR A 14 0.59 17.19 -2.90
C THR A 14 -0.41 17.96 -2.04
N SER A 15 -0.08 19.19 -1.66
CA SER A 15 -0.95 20.08 -0.90
C SER A 15 -2.22 20.49 -1.66
N PRO A 16 -3.34 20.77 -0.96
CA PRO A 16 -3.50 20.73 0.50
C PRO A 16 -3.87 19.33 1.03
N GLN A 17 -3.21 18.90 2.11
CA GLN A 17 -3.51 17.66 2.85
C GLN A 17 -3.34 17.89 4.36
N VAL A 18 -3.95 17.04 5.19
CA VAL A 18 -3.87 17.11 6.65
C VAL A 18 -2.50 16.67 7.22
N VAL A 19 -1.67 16.05 6.39
CA VAL A 19 -0.28 15.65 6.65
C VAL A 19 0.56 15.92 5.40
N ALA A 20 1.87 16.13 5.54
CA ALA A 20 2.77 16.42 4.41
C ALA A 20 3.17 15.19 3.60
N ASP A 21 3.13 14.01 4.20
CA ASP A 21 3.54 12.74 3.60
C ASP A 21 2.78 11.57 4.23
N THR A 22 2.71 10.44 3.53
CA THR A 22 2.04 9.22 3.98
C THR A 22 3.00 8.04 4.04
N THR A 23 2.68 7.08 4.91
CA THR A 23 3.29 5.75 4.84
C THR A 23 2.76 5.01 3.61
N ALA A 24 3.67 4.38 2.88
CA ALA A 24 3.37 3.46 1.79
C ALA A 24 4.24 2.20 1.90
N VAL A 25 3.77 1.11 1.30
CA VAL A 25 4.48 -0.17 1.21
C VAL A 25 4.47 -0.63 -0.24
N TRP A 26 5.66 -0.92 -0.76
CA TRP A 26 5.86 -1.53 -2.06
C TRP A 26 6.00 -3.05 -1.91
N TRP A 27 5.13 -3.79 -2.57
CA TRP A 27 5.13 -5.25 -2.63
C TRP A 27 5.80 -5.68 -3.93
N HIS A 28 7.00 -6.25 -3.81
CA HIS A 28 7.79 -6.71 -4.93
C HIS A 28 7.25 -8.05 -5.45
N PRO A 29 6.99 -8.15 -6.77
CA PRO A 29 6.78 -9.44 -7.39
C PRO A 29 8.10 -10.23 -7.44
N PRO A 30 8.05 -11.55 -7.68
CA PRO A 30 9.25 -12.31 -8.04
C PRO A 30 9.92 -11.73 -9.31
N PRO A 31 11.23 -11.98 -9.55
CA PRO A 31 12.01 -11.32 -10.61
C PRO A 31 11.45 -11.44 -12.03
N GLU A 32 10.71 -12.50 -12.31
CA GLU A 32 10.07 -12.76 -13.61
C GLU A 32 8.71 -12.05 -13.76
N GLY A 33 8.20 -11.44 -12.67
CA GLY A 33 6.92 -10.75 -12.63
C GLY A 33 7.04 -9.30 -13.12
N ALA A 34 6.59 -9.06 -14.35
CA ALA A 34 6.47 -7.72 -14.94
C ALA A 34 5.01 -7.37 -15.26
N GLY A 35 4.07 -7.78 -14.40
CA GLY A 35 2.64 -7.48 -14.56
C GLY A 35 2.32 -6.00 -14.40
N VAL A 36 1.06 -5.64 -14.68
CA VAL A 36 0.53 -4.29 -14.42
C VAL A 36 0.67 -3.94 -12.93
N GLY A 37 1.17 -2.74 -12.64
CA GLY A 37 1.26 -2.22 -11.28
C GLY A 37 -0.12 -1.84 -10.73
N VAL A 38 -0.38 -2.20 -9.48
CA VAL A 38 -1.67 -1.96 -8.81
C VAL A 38 -1.45 -1.07 -7.59
N VAL A 39 -2.26 -0.03 -7.46
CA VAL A 39 -2.29 0.79 -6.23
C VAL A 39 -3.57 0.45 -5.47
N LEU A 40 -3.42 0.10 -4.19
CA LEU A 40 -4.53 -0.27 -3.32
C LEU A 40 -4.59 0.66 -2.10
N ALA A 41 -5.80 1.07 -1.76
CA ALA A 41 -6.08 1.82 -0.55
C ALA A 41 -6.91 0.98 0.42
N HIS A 42 -6.81 1.26 1.72
CA HIS A 42 -7.65 0.64 2.74
C HIS A 42 -9.09 1.18 2.71
N GLY A 43 -10.02 0.44 3.31
CA GLY A 43 -11.38 0.91 3.55
C GLY A 43 -11.47 2.00 4.61
N ALA A 44 -12.61 2.69 4.69
CA ALA A 44 -12.85 3.73 5.68
C ALA A 44 -12.69 3.19 7.12
N GLY A 45 -12.00 3.95 7.98
CA GLY A 45 -11.75 3.56 9.37
C GLY A 45 -10.65 2.52 9.60
N SER A 46 -9.96 2.09 8.53
CA SER A 46 -8.79 1.21 8.62
C SER A 46 -7.49 1.92 8.22
N ARG A 47 -6.44 1.13 7.99
CA ARG A 47 -5.07 1.55 7.68
C ARG A 47 -4.43 0.57 6.69
N LEU A 48 -3.23 0.89 6.19
CA LEU A 48 -2.51 0.08 5.21
C LEU A 48 -2.13 -1.34 5.71
N ASP A 49 -2.12 -1.56 7.03
CA ASP A 49 -1.84 -2.84 7.69
C ASP A 49 -3.10 -3.68 7.95
N ASP A 50 -4.26 -3.26 7.41
CA ASP A 50 -5.49 -4.06 7.43
C ASP A 50 -5.22 -5.46 6.86
N PRO A 51 -5.56 -6.55 7.61
CA PRO A 51 -5.27 -7.90 7.16
C PRO A 51 -5.85 -8.27 5.79
N ALA A 52 -7.03 -7.74 5.44
CA ALA A 52 -7.63 -8.01 4.14
C ALA A 52 -6.86 -7.31 3.00
N LEU A 53 -6.46 -6.06 3.22
CA LEU A 53 -5.64 -5.31 2.26
C LEU A 53 -4.27 -5.98 2.06
N VAL A 54 -3.61 -6.37 3.15
CA VAL A 54 -2.32 -7.08 3.13
C VAL A 54 -2.45 -8.40 2.36
N ALA A 55 -3.50 -9.19 2.61
CA ALA A 55 -3.72 -10.46 1.92
C ALA A 55 -3.91 -10.26 0.41
N VAL A 56 -4.66 -9.24 -0.01
CA VAL A 56 -4.85 -8.91 -1.42
C VAL A 56 -3.53 -8.46 -2.07
N ALA A 57 -2.80 -7.56 -1.42
CA ALA A 57 -1.53 -7.03 -1.94
C ALA A 57 -0.49 -8.15 -2.11
N ALA A 58 -0.31 -8.99 -1.09
CA ALA A 58 0.57 -10.15 -1.14
C ALA A 58 0.14 -11.17 -2.22
N GLY A 59 -1.17 -11.41 -2.37
CA GLY A 59 -1.70 -12.33 -3.37
C GLY A 59 -1.50 -11.87 -4.82
N LEU A 60 -1.56 -10.56 -5.07
CA LEU A 60 -1.26 -9.95 -6.37
C LEU A 60 0.24 -9.94 -6.65
N ALA A 61 1.07 -9.55 -5.67
CA ALA A 61 2.53 -9.59 -5.77
C ALA A 61 3.04 -11.02 -6.05
N GLY A 62 2.51 -12.01 -5.34
CA GLY A 62 2.81 -13.42 -5.60
C GLY A 62 2.42 -13.91 -7.00
N ARG A 63 1.51 -13.21 -7.69
CA ARG A 63 1.11 -13.49 -9.08
C ARG A 63 1.88 -12.65 -10.12
N GLY A 64 2.92 -11.93 -9.70
CA GLY A 64 3.77 -11.17 -10.61
C GLY A 64 3.35 -9.72 -10.85
N HIS A 65 2.39 -9.20 -10.06
CA HIS A 65 1.96 -7.80 -10.14
C HIS A 65 2.59 -6.97 -9.02
N PRO A 66 3.43 -5.95 -9.31
CA PRO A 66 3.87 -5.04 -8.27
C PRO A 66 2.69 -4.30 -7.65
N VAL A 67 2.65 -4.19 -6.33
CA VAL A 67 1.55 -3.52 -5.62
C VAL A 67 2.09 -2.42 -4.72
N LEU A 68 1.41 -1.27 -4.72
CA LEU A 68 1.62 -0.21 -3.74
C LEU A 68 0.40 -0.09 -2.83
N THR A 69 0.59 -0.21 -1.52
CA THR A 69 -0.43 0.10 -0.50
C THR A 69 -0.06 1.37 0.27
N PHE A 70 -1.01 2.17 0.70
CA PHE A 70 -0.76 3.43 1.42
C PHE A 70 -1.87 3.78 2.41
N ASN A 71 -1.60 4.69 3.35
CA ASN A 71 -2.64 5.31 4.19
C ASN A 71 -3.26 6.51 3.48
N PHE A 72 -4.58 6.67 3.54
CA PHE A 72 -5.17 7.99 3.24
C PHE A 72 -4.64 9.03 4.24
N ALA A 73 -4.53 10.30 3.81
CA ALA A 73 -3.99 11.38 4.65
C ALA A 73 -4.70 11.50 6.01
N TYR A 74 -6.02 11.32 6.05
CA TYR A 74 -6.78 11.32 7.32
C TYR A 74 -6.36 10.16 8.23
N ALA A 75 -6.16 8.97 7.67
CA ALA A 75 -5.79 7.78 8.43
C ALA A 75 -4.34 7.92 8.92
N GLU A 76 -3.43 8.41 8.08
CA GLU A 76 -2.06 8.76 8.49
C GLU A 76 -2.06 9.74 9.66
N ALA A 77 -2.94 10.76 9.64
CA ALA A 77 -3.16 11.70 10.74
C ALA A 77 -3.86 11.12 11.98
N GLY A 78 -4.13 9.81 12.02
CA GLY A 78 -4.78 9.12 13.15
C GLY A 78 -6.30 9.31 13.21
N ARG A 79 -6.94 9.85 12.16
CA ARG A 79 -8.41 10.03 12.12
C ARG A 79 -9.10 8.75 11.66
N ARG A 80 -10.31 8.52 12.15
CA ARG A 80 -11.10 7.32 11.82
C ARG A 80 -11.94 7.46 10.55
N ARG A 81 -12.17 8.68 10.07
CA ARG A 81 -12.95 8.99 8.87
C ARG A 81 -12.29 10.17 8.13
N PRO A 82 -12.49 10.28 6.81
CA PRO A 82 -12.03 11.42 6.01
C PRO A 82 -12.43 12.77 6.61
#